data_AF-A0A924RPS5-F1
#
_entry.id   AF-A0A924RPS5-F1
#
_cell.length_a   1.000
_cell.length_b   1.000
_cell.length_c   1.000
_cell.angle_alpha   90.00
_cell.angle_beta   90.00
_cell.angle_gamma   90.00
#
_symmetry.space_group_name_H-M   'P 1'
#
loop_
_entity.id
_entity.type
_entity.pdbx_description
1 polymer ?
#
loop_
_entity_poly.entity_id
_entity_poly.type
_entity_poly.pdbx_seq_one_letter_code
_entity_poly.pdbx_strand_id
1 'polypeptide(L)' 'MTLEKLEKADLRPQTSEKTVLLEAKGLTRRFGGLIAVNDVSFSVQVGEIFG' A
#
# COMPACT_ATOMS: atom_id res chain seq x y z
N MET A 1 -42.10 6.68 19.18
CA MET A 1 -41.99 5.25 19.50
C MET A 1 -42.33 4.53 18.20
N THR A 2 -41.40 4.15 17.32
CA THR A 2 -40.13 3.44 17.54
C THR A 2 -39.26 3.54 16.26
N LEU A 3 -37.96 3.80 16.47
CA LEU A 3 -36.77 3.22 15.80
C LEU A 3 -36.61 3.47 14.28
N GLU A 4 -35.74 4.41 13.89
CA GLU A 4 -34.28 4.19 13.79
C GLU A 4 -33.90 2.96 12.96
N LYS A 5 -33.91 3.12 11.63
CA LYS A 5 -32.96 2.42 10.78
C LYS A 5 -32.62 3.27 9.56
N LEU A 6 -32.01 4.41 9.85
CA LEU A 6 -31.06 5.01 8.91
C LEU A 6 -29.94 4.00 8.77
N GLU A 7 -29.95 3.30 7.65
CA GLU A 7 -28.78 2.65 7.08
C GLU A 7 -27.74 3.73 6.82
N LYS A 8 -27.07 4.16 7.91
CA LYS A 8 -25.82 4.87 7.82
C LYS A 8 -24.86 3.84 7.24
N ALA A 9 -24.82 3.80 5.91
CA ALA A 9 -23.68 3.34 5.14
C ALA A 9 -22.44 3.79 5.91
N ASP A 10 -21.53 2.86 6.13
CA ASP A 10 -20.44 2.94 7.08
C ASP A 10 -19.53 4.16 6.82
N LEU A 11 -19.97 5.35 7.25
CA LEU A 11 -19.29 6.64 7.12
C LEU A 11 -18.23 6.79 8.22
N ARG A 12 -17.74 5.69 8.78
CA ARG A 12 -16.46 5.74 9.47
C ARG A 12 -15.45 6.24 8.45
N PRO A 13 -14.63 7.28 8.75
CA PRO A 13 -13.42 7.46 8.01
C PRO A 13 -12.68 6.13 8.18
N GLN A 14 -12.74 5.29 7.14
CA GLN A 14 -11.85 4.17 7.03
C GLN A 14 -10.49 4.86 6.84
N THR A 15 -9.86 5.24 7.94
CA THR A 15 -8.42 5.32 7.99
C THR A 15 -8.01 3.91 7.62
N SER A 16 -7.96 3.63 6.31
CA SER A 16 -7.55 2.34 5.82
C SER A 16 -6.16 2.20 6.39
N GLU A 17 -6.03 1.32 7.36
CA GLU A 17 -4.74 0.99 7.91
C GLU A 17 -4.01 0.37 6.73
N LYS A 18 -3.21 1.20 6.07
CA LYS A 18 -2.52 0.91 4.82
C LYS A 18 -1.43 -0.10 5.15
N THR A 19 -1.88 -1.35 5.24
CA THR A 19 -1.07 -2.49 5.61
C THR A 19 -0.05 -2.67 4.51
N VAL A 20 1.23 -2.65 4.88
CA VAL A 20 2.32 -2.94 3.95
C VAL A 20 2.22 -4.40 3.54
N LEU A 21 2.06 -4.65 2.25
CA LEU A 21 1.99 -5.98 1.67
C LEU A 21 3.38 -6.47 1.25
N LEU A 22 4.19 -5.57 0.67
CA LEU A 22 5.55 -5.86 0.21
C LEU A 22 6.49 -4.75 0.64
N GLU A 23 7.68 -5.12 1.07
CA GLU A 23 8.75 -4.18 1.44
C GLU A 23 10.05 -4.57 0.73
N ALA A 24 10.68 -3.60 0.06
CA ALA A 24 12.00 -3.74 -0.54
C ALA A 24 12.95 -2.74 0.13
N LYS A 25 14.12 -3.22 0.56
CA LYS A 25 15.17 -2.43 1.22
C LYS A 25 16.47 -2.56 0.45
N GLY A 26 17.06 -1.43 0.08
CA GLY A 26 18.38 -1.36 -0.58
C GLY A 26 18.49 -2.19 -1.86
N LEU A 27 17.42 -2.31 -2.63
CA LEU A 27 17.37 -3.12 -3.84
C LEU A 27 18.42 -2.62 -4.85
N THR A 28 19.31 -3.52 -5.25
CA THR A 28 20.30 -3.27 -6.29
C THR A 28 20.18 -4.34 -7.37
N ARG A 29 20.05 -3.93 -8.63
CA ARG A 29 19.99 -4.82 -9.79
C ARG A 29 21.04 -4.45 -10.82
N ARG A 30 21.81 -5.45 -11.23
CA ARG A 30 22.88 -5.33 -12.24
C ARG A 30 22.56 -6.19 -13.45
N PHE A 31 22.94 -5.67 -14.62
CA PHE A 31 22.90 -6.38 -15.89
C PHE A 31 24.27 -6.20 -16.56
N GLY A 32 25.10 -7.25 -16.50
CA GLY A 32 26.51 -7.14 -16.88
C GLY A 32 27.23 -6.07 -16.06
N GLY A 33 27.91 -5.15 -16.74
CA GLY A 33 28.62 -4.03 -16.12
C GLY A 33 27.74 -2.87 -15.66
N LEU A 34 26.44 -2.86 -15.98
CA LEU A 34 25.52 -1.77 -15.67
C LEU A 34 24.75 -2.03 -14.38
N ILE A 35 24.70 -1.03 -13.50
CA ILE A 35 23.74 -0.97 -12.39
C ILE A 35 22.47 -0.32 -12.91
N ALA A 36 21.39 -1.09 -13.05
CA ALA A 36 20.09 -0.57 -13.49
C ALA A 36 19.23 -0.09 -12.32
N VAL A 37 19.43 -0.64 -11.13
CA VAL A 37 18.79 -0.21 -9.88
C VAL A 37 19.86 -0.15 -8.81
N ASN A 38 19.96 0.96 -8.08
CA ASN A 38 21.01 1.21 -7.09
C ASN A 38 20.41 1.66 -5.76
N ASP A 39 20.50 0.81 -4.74
CA ASP A 39 20.09 1.09 -3.36
C ASP A 39 18.67 1.67 -3.20
N VAL A 40 17.70 1.05 -3.89
CA VAL A 40 16.31 1.53 -3.88
C VAL A 40 15.50 0.87 -2.77
N SER A 41 14.80 1.67 -1.97
CA SER A 41 13.89 1.19 -0.92
C SER A 41 12.48 1.69 -1.15
N PHE A 42 11.49 0.81 -1.05
CA PHE A 42 10.07 1.14 -1.17
C PHE A 42 9.18 0.09 -0.50
N SER A 43 7.92 0.45 -0.28
CA SER A 43 6.89 -0.46 0.23
C SER A 43 5.64 -0.35 -0.63
N VAL A 44 4.96 -1.46 -0.86
CA VAL A 44 3.66 -1.52 -1.55
C VAL A 44 2.59 -1.92 -0.55
N GLN A 45 1.51 -1.15 -0.50
CA GLN A 45 0.37 -1.36 0.39
C GLN A 45 -0.66 -2.31 -0.22
N VAL A 46 -1.51 -2.92 0.60
CA VAL A 46 -2.62 -3.76 0.12
C VAL A 46 -3.53 -2.95 -0.82
N GLY A 47 -3.75 -3.46 -2.04
CA GLY A 47 -4.59 -2.82 -3.06
C GLY A 47 -3.90 -1.70 -3.84
N GLU A 48 -2.64 -1.39 -3.56
CA GLU A 48 -1.84 -0.43 -4.32
C GLU A 48 -1.33 -1.06 -5.62
N ILE A 49 -1.44 -0.33 -6.73
CA ILE A 49 -0.77 -0.66 -8.00
C ILE A 49 0.48 0.22 -8.08
N PHE A 50 1.65 -0.42 -8.06
CA PHE A 50 2.96 0.22 -8.07
C PHE A 50 3.76 -0.27 -9.29
N GLY A 51 4.24 0.64 -10.14
CA GLY A 51 4.92 0.32 -11.41
C GLY A 51 5.43 1.55 -12.14
#